data_AF-A0A932HHT7-F1
#
_entry.id   AF-A0A932HHT7-F1
#
_cell.length_a   1.000
_cell.length_b   1.000
_cell.length_c   1.000
_cell.angle_alpha   90.00
_cell.angle_beta   90.00
_cell.angle_gamma   90.00
#
_symmetry.space_group_name_H-M   'P 1'
#
loop_
_entity.id
_entity.type
_entity.pdbx_description
1 polymer ?
#
loop_
_entity_poly.entity_id
_entity_poly.type
_entity_poly.pdbx_seq_one_letter_code
_entity_poly.pdbx_strand_id
1 'polypeptide(L)' 'LKGQMRQANKDRYRYSVILGSDELARSQATLKDMLSGEQRAIPLAEVVDHLTRLPETEHA' A
#
# COMPACT_ATOMS: atom_id res chain seq x y z
N LEU A 1 8.12 12.66 1.51
CA LEU A 1 6.99 11.77 1.84
C LEU A 1 5.62 12.48 1.93
N LYS A 2 5.47 13.61 2.66
CA LYS A 2 4.17 14.32 2.84
C LYS A 2 3.44 14.68 1.52
N GLY A 3 4.18 15.03 0.47
CA GLY A 3 3.62 15.36 -0.85
C GLY A 3 3.06 14.14 -1.59
N GLN A 4 3.77 13.01 -1.56
CA GLN A 4 3.37 11.77 -2.24
C GLN A 4 2.09 11.18 -1.61
N MET A 5 1.96 11.24 -0.28
CA MET A 5 0.74 10.79 0.40
C MET A 5 -0.47 11.69 0.10
N ARG A 6 -0.27 13.00 -0.05
CA ARG A 6 -1.34 13.93 -0.45
C ARG A 6 -1.80 13.67 -1.89
N GLN A 7 -0.87 13.38 -2.79
CA GLN A 7 -1.20 13.00 -4.17
C GLN A 7 -1.95 11.66 -4.20
N ALA A 8 -1.50 10.68 -3.43
CA ALA A 8 -2.16 9.38 -3.37
C ALA A 8 -3.62 9.47 -2.87
N ASN A 9 -3.87 10.32 -1.86
CA ASN A 9 -5.23 10.63 -1.39
C ASN A 9 -6.05 11.39 -2.43
N LYS A 10 -5.43 12.33 -3.15
CA LYS A 10 -6.09 13.15 -4.19
C LYS A 10 -6.54 12.28 -5.37
N ASP A 11 -5.75 11.29 -5.73
CA ASP A 11 -6.01 10.35 -6.82
C ASP A 11 -6.87 9.14 -6.37
N ARG A 12 -7.35 9.15 -5.11
CA ARG A 12 -8.20 8.10 -4.52
C ARG A 12 -7.62 6.68 -4.62
N TYR A 13 -6.29 6.53 -4.49
CA TYR A 13 -5.72 5.19 -4.39
C TYR A 13 -6.22 4.50 -3.13
N ARG A 14 -6.82 3.32 -3.29
CA ARG A 14 -7.34 2.52 -2.18
C ARG A 14 -6.25 1.94 -1.29
N TYR A 15 -5.11 1.62 -1.89
CA TYR A 15 -3.97 1.03 -1.20
C TYR A 15 -2.69 1.82 -1.50
N SER A 16 -1.84 1.97 -0.51
CA SER A 16 -0.48 2.52 -0.65
C SER A 16 0.54 1.49 -0.20
N VAL A 17 1.52 1.19 -1.06
CA VAL A 17 2.68 0.40 -0.67
C VAL A 17 3.77 1.34 -0.19
N ILE A 18 4.21 1.16 1.04
CA ILE A 18 5.30 1.91 1.66
C ILE A 18 6.54 1.03 1.61
N LEU A 19 7.57 1.52 0.92
CA LEU A 19 8.86 0.87 0.78
C LEU A 19 9.97 1.88 1.08
N GLY A 20 10.55 1.80 2.27
CA GLY A 20 11.72 2.55 2.70
C GLY A 20 12.95 1.67 2.86
N SER A 21 14.02 2.26 3.39
CA SER A 21 15.29 1.56 3.66
C SER A 21 15.12 0.40 4.64
N ASP A 22 14.29 0.57 5.66
CA ASP A 22 14.05 -0.44 6.70
C ASP A 22 13.20 -1.62 6.17
N GLU A 23 12.17 -1.31 5.37
CA GLU A 23 11.35 -2.32 4.70
C GLU A 23 12.18 -3.15 3.73
N LEU A 24 13.04 -2.49 2.94
CA LEU A 24 13.93 -3.17 1.99
C LEU A 24 14.97 -4.04 2.72
N ALA A 25 15.54 -3.55 3.82
CA ALA A 25 16.47 -4.32 4.65
C ALA A 25 15.82 -5.58 5.25
N ARG A 26 14.50 -5.53 5.50
CA ARG A 26 13.71 -6.65 6.02
C ARG A 26 13.07 -7.51 4.93
N SER A 27 13.25 -7.17 3.66
CA SER A 27 12.56 -7.81 2.52
C SER A 27 11.02 -7.83 2.69
N GLN A 28 10.49 -6.77 3.29
CA GLN A 28 9.08 -6.58 3.55
C GLN A 28 8.61 -5.28 2.88
N ALA A 29 7.30 -5.13 2.72
CA ALA A 29 6.67 -3.88 2.35
C ALA A 29 5.48 -3.63 3.28
N THR A 30 5.23 -2.38 3.61
CA THR A 30 4.06 -2.02 4.42
C THR A 30 2.92 -1.62 3.48
N LEU A 31 1.88 -2.45 3.42
CA LEU A 31 0.66 -2.13 2.69
C LEU A 31 -0.27 -1.36 3.62
N LYS A 32 -0.65 -0.15 3.21
CA LYS A 32 -1.63 0.69 3.89
C LYS A 32 -2.94 0.72 3.12
N ASP A 33 -4.02 0.34 3.78
CA ASP A 33 -5.38 0.59 3.31
C ASP A 33 -5.74 2.05 3.63
N MET A 34 -6.05 2.82 2.59
CA MET A 34 -6.35 4.25 2.72
C MET A 34 -7.82 4.50 3.12
N LEU A 35 -8.68 3.48 3.06
CA LEU A 35 -10.08 3.52 3.47
C LEU A 35 -10.22 3.19 4.97
N SER A 36 -9.63 2.08 5.43
CA SER A 36 -9.69 1.68 6.84
C SER A 36 -8.60 2.32 7.69
N GLY A 37 -7.49 2.76 7.08
CA GLY A 37 -6.31 3.23 7.78
C GLY A 37 -5.40 2.11 8.30
N GLU A 38 -5.77 0.85 8.07
CA GLU A 38 -5.00 -0.33 8.50
C GLU A 38 -3.66 -0.42 7.75
N GLN A 39 -2.62 -0.84 8.46
CA GLN A 39 -1.29 -1.03 7.91
C GLN A 39 -0.81 -2.43 8.27
N ARG A 40 -0.32 -3.16 7.27
CA ARG A 40 0.24 -4.50 7.46
C ARG A 40 1.57 -4.63 6.75
N ALA A 41 2.53 -5.26 7.42
CA ALA A 41 3.78 -5.66 6.79
C ALA A 41 3.56 -7.00 6.07
N ILE A 42 3.85 -7.04 4.78
CA ILE A 42 3.80 -8.25 3.96
C ILE A 42 5.15 -8.48 3.32
N PRO A 43 5.55 -9.74 3.02
CA PRO A 43 6.79 -10.02 2.31
C PRO A 43 6.82 -9.30 0.96
N LEU A 44 7.97 -8.71 0.60
CA LEU A 44 8.11 -7.93 -0.63
C LEU A 44 7.75 -8.75 -1.88
N ALA A 45 8.11 -10.03 -1.89
CA ALA A 45 7.80 -10.97 -2.98
C ALA A 45 6.30 -11.23 -3.14
N GLU A 46 5.51 -11.08 -2.07
CA GLU A 46 4.08 -11.35 -2.06
C GLU A 46 3.23 -10.09 -2.32
N VAL A 47 3.86 -8.91 -2.43
CA VAL A 47 3.14 -7.64 -2.64
C VAL A 47 2.28 -7.67 -3.89
N VAL A 48 2.83 -8.12 -5.02
CA VAL A 48 2.11 -8.19 -6.29
C VAL A 48 0.93 -9.15 -6.18
N ASP A 49 1.16 -10.33 -5.64
CA ASP A 49 0.13 -11.35 -5.46
C ASP A 49 -1.00 -10.86 -4.53
N HIS A 50 -0.64 -10.18 -3.44
CA HIS A 50 -1.61 -9.52 -2.58
C HIS A 50 -2.42 -8.45 -3.31
N LEU A 51 -1.79 -7.59 -4.11
CA LEU A 51 -2.48 -6.52 -4.83
C LEU A 51 -3.41 -7.06 -5.91
N THR A 52 -3.00 -8.09 -6.66
CA THR A 52 -3.83 -8.71 -7.71
C THR A 52 -5.04 -9.46 -7.17
N ARG A 53 -4.98 -9.95 -5.94
CA ARG A 53 -6.12 -10.61 -5.25
C ARG A 53 -7.08 -9.64 -4.58
N LEU A 54 -6.76 -8.33 -4.53
CA LEU A 54 -7.67 -7.36 -3.94
C LEU A 54 -8.83 -7.10 -4.90
N PRO A 55 -10.08 -7.16 -4.42
CA PRO A 55 -11.22 -6.91 -5.27
C PRO A 55 -11.19 -5.46 -5.77
N GLU A 56 -11.40 -5.27 -7.08
CA GLU A 56 -11.74 -3.99 -7.70
C GLU A 56 -13.13 -3.56 -7.21
N THR A 57 -13.25 -3.17 -5.94
CA THR A 57 -14.51 -2.62 -5.45
C THR A 57 -14.60 -1.19 -6.00
N GLU A 58 -15.36 -1.03 -7.08
CA GLU A 58 -15.74 0.28 -7.60
C GLU A 58 -16.40 1.10 -6.49
N HIS A 59 -15.99 2.34 -6.38
CA HIS A 59 -16.58 3.29 -5.45
C HIS A 59 -17.91 3.78 -6.02
N ALA A 60 -19.01 3.43 -5.35
CA ALA A 60 -20.28 4.15 -5.45
C ALA A 60 -20.13 5.57 -4.85
#